data_AF-W7KU81-F1
#
_entry.id   AF-W7KU81-F1
#
_cell.length_a   1.000
_cell.length_b   1.000
_cell.length_c   1.000
_cell.angle_alpha   90.00
_cell.angle_beta   90.00
_cell.angle_gamma   90.00
#
_symmetry.space_group_name_H-M   'P 1'
#
loop_
_entity.id
_entity.type
_entity.pdbx_description
1 polymer ?
#
loop_
_entity_poly.entity_id
_entity_poly.type
_entity_poly.pdbx_seq_one_letter_code
_entity_poly.pdbx_strand_id
1 'polypeptide(L)' 'MPDGGQLTIKVMKKTGNTVSVQFIDQGVGILEDRISSLGEPFIQQRKKEPGWV' A
#
# COMPACT_ATOMS: atom_id res chain seq x y z
N MET A 1 -11.02 7.55 -0.19
CA MET A 1 -12.46 7.79 0.03
C MET A 1 -12.70 9.30 0.01
N PRO A 2 -12.96 9.89 -1.17
CA PRO A 2 -13.05 11.35 -1.34
C PRO A 2 -14.08 12.02 -0.44
N ASP A 3 -15.18 11.32 -0.16
CA ASP A 3 -16.33 11.84 0.60
C ASP A 3 -16.38 11.32 2.05
N GLY A 4 -15.23 10.85 2.55
CA GLY A 4 -15.13 10.16 3.84
C GLY A 4 -15.52 8.68 3.76
N GLY A 5 -15.39 7.99 4.89
CA GLY A 5 -15.73 6.57 5.02
C GLY A 5 -15.17 5.96 6.29
N GLN A 6 -15.36 4.66 6.46
CA GLN A 6 -14.99 3.96 7.69
C GLN A 6 -13.61 3.29 7.57
N LEU A 7 -12.76 3.50 8.56
CA LEU A 7 -11.54 2.73 8.76
C LEU A 7 -11.74 1.79 9.96
N THR A 8 -11.60 0.49 9.73
CA THR A 8 -11.60 -0.52 10.80
C THR A 8 -10.17 -0.90 11.14
N ILE A 9 -9.82 -0.81 12.42
CA ILE A 9 -8.52 -1.26 12.94
C ILE A 9 -8.74 -2.48 13.80
N LYS A 10 -8.04 -3.58 13.48
CA LYS A 10 -8.03 -4.80 14.29
C LYS A 10 -6.64 -5.01 14.85
N VAL A 11 -6.58 -5.33 16.14
CA VAL A 11 -5.34 -5.71 16.82
C VAL A 11 -5.53 -7.13 17.33
N MET A 12 -4.67 -8.04 16.90
CA MET A 12 -4.75 -9.46 17.24
C MET A 12 -3.44 -9.90 17.88
N LYS A 13 -3.54 -10.50 19.06
CA LYS A 13 -2.42 -11.22 19.64
C LYS A 13 -2.05 -12.38 18.73
N LYS A 14 -0.77 -12.51 18.39
CA LYS A 14 -0.23 -13.67 17.67
C LYS A 14 0.52 -14.56 18.66
N THR A 15 0.86 -15.76 18.23
CA THR A 15 1.72 -16.66 19.02
C THR A 15 3.12 -16.04 19.17
N GLY A 16 3.78 -16.32 20.30
CA GLY A 16 5.04 -15.66 20.67
C GLY A 16 4.87 -14.21 21.12
N ASN A 17 5.92 -13.40 20.96
CA ASN A 17 5.97 -12.00 21.40
C ASN A 17 5.62 -11.02 20.27
N THR A 18 4.66 -11.39 19.42
CA THR A 18 4.25 -10.61 18.25
C THR A 18 2.78 -10.22 18.33
N VAL A 19 2.46 -9.10 17.70
CA VAL A 19 1.09 -8.61 17.53
C VAL A 19 0.86 -8.34 16.05
N SER A 20 -0.34 -8.62 15.57
CA SER A 20 -0.78 -8.25 14.23
C SER A 20 -1.70 -7.06 14.33
N VAL A 21 -1.40 -6.01 13.55
CA VAL A 21 -2.25 -4.85 13.39
C VAL A 21 -2.74 -4.83 11.95
N GLN A 22 -4.05 -4.81 11.77
CA GLN A 22 -4.68 -4.82 10.46
C GLN A 22 -5.53 -3.56 10.28
N PHE A 23 -5.33 -2.88 9.16
CA PHE A 23 -6.12 -1.74 8.72
C PHE A 23 -7.03 -2.20 7.57
N ILE A 24 -8.31 -1.86 7.65
CA ILE A 24 -9.31 -2.19 6.62
C ILE A 24 -10.06 -0.91 6.29
N ASP A 25 -9.86 -0.40 5.09
CA ASP A 25 -10.57 0.77 4.56
C ASP A 25 -11.62 0.38 3.51
N GLN A 26 -12.48 1.32 3.12
CA GLN A 26 -13.54 1.13 2.11
C GLN A 26 -13.18 1.80 0.76
N GLY A 27 -11.90 2.09 0.53
CA GLY A 27 -11.39 2.62 -0.72
C GLY A 27 -11.24 1.55 -1.80
N VAL A 28 -10.58 1.94 -2.88
CA VAL A 28 -10.23 1.02 -3.97
C VAL A 28 -9.05 0.18 -3.53
N GLY A 29 -9.16 -1.14 -3.69
CA GLY A 29 -8.12 -2.10 -3.35
C GLY A 29 -6.89 -2.02 -4.26
N ILE A 30 -5.90 -2.85 -3.96
CA ILE A 30 -4.69 -3.00 -4.76
C ILE A 30 -5.00 -3.93 -5.94
N LEU A 31 -4.57 -3.56 -7.15
CA LEU A 31 -4.71 -4.42 -8.33
C LEU A 31 -3.84 -5.69 -8.17
N GLU A 32 -4.36 -6.83 -8.63
CA GLU A 32 -3.72 -8.15 -8.46
C GLU A 32 -2.28 -8.18 -8.99
N ASP A 33 -2.06 -7.57 -10.15
CA ASP A 33 -0.76 -7.46 -10.82
C ASP A 33 0.26 -6.63 -10.02
N ARG A 34 -0.20 -5.83 -9.06
CA ARG A 34 0.64 -5.00 -8.19
C ARG A 34 0.87 -5.60 -6.81
N ILE A 35 0.14 -6.66 -6.42
CA ILE A 35 0.30 -7.29 -5.10
C ILE A 35 1.73 -7.79 -4.92
N SER A 36 2.33 -8.37 -5.96
CA SER A 36 3.69 -8.93 -5.93
C SER A 36 4.79 -7.89 -5.72
N SER A 37 4.56 -6.62 -6.07
CA SER A 37 5.52 -5.51 -5.90
C SER A 37 5.24 -4.66 -4.66
N LEU A 38 4.26 -5.04 -3.82
CA LEU A 38 3.99 -4.33 -2.58
C LEU A 38 5.20 -4.41 -1.64
N GLY A 39 5.65 -3.24 -1.16
CA GLY A 39 6.80 -3.12 -0.27
C GLY A 39 8.13 -2.88 -1.00
N GLU A 40 8.15 -3.00 -2.34
CA GLU A 40 9.28 -2.51 -3.12
C GLU A 40 9.27 -0.97 -3.17
N PRO A 41 10.43 -0.32 -3.14
CA PRO A 41 10.50 1.13 -3.36
C PRO A 41 9.89 1.49 -4.71
N PHE A 42 9.00 2.47 -4.74
CA PHE A 42 8.48 3.02 -6.00
C PHE A 42 9.60 3.73 -6.76
N ILE A 43 10.31 3.01 -7.62
CA ILE A 43 11.26 3.60 -8.54
C ILE A 43 10.47 4.18 -9.71
N GLN A 44 10.11 5.46 -9.60
CA GLN A 44 9.71 6.21 -10.77
C GLN A 44 10.90 6.27 -11.73
N GLN A 45 10.79 5.62 -12.88
CA GLN A 45 11.70 5.90 -13.99
C GLN A 45 11.49 7.36 -14.38
N ARG A 46 12.37 8.24 -13.91
CA ARG A 46 12.45 9.60 -14.45
C ARG A 46 12.73 9.45 -15.93
N LYS A 47 11.77 9.86 -16.78
CA LYS A 47 12.01 9.99 -18.21
C LYS A 47 13.15 11.00 -18.35
N LYS A 48 14.34 10.56 -18.77
CA LYS A 48 15.40 11.48 -19.17
C LYS A 48 14.81 12.36 -20.26
N GLU A 49 14.78 13.67 -20.06
CA GLU A 49 14.54 14.58 -21.16
C GLU A 49 15.57 14.26 -22.25
N PRO A 50 15.16 14.03 -23.51
CA PRO A 50 16.10 13.89 -24.60
C PRO A 50 16.93 15.18 -24.62
N GLY A 51 18.24 15.04 -24.47
CA GLY A 51 19.16 16.16 -24.34
C GLY A 51 18.97 17.17 -25.46
N TRP A 52 19.05 18.45 -25.10
CA TRP A 52 19.39 19.50 -26.05
C TRP A 52 20.77 19.16 -26.63
N VAL A 53 20.79 18.79 -27.91
CA VAL A 53 21.97 18.78 -28.78
C VAL A 53 21.79 19.91 -29.76
#